data_AF-A0A183IZT4-F1
#
_entry.id   AF-A0A183IZT4-F1
#
_cell.length_a   1.000
_cell.length_b   1.000
_cell.length_c   1.000
_cell.angle_alpha   90.00
_cell.angle_beta   90.00
_cell.angle_gamma   90.00
#
_symmetry.space_group_name_H-M   'P 1'
#
loop_
_entity.id
_entity.type
_entity.pdbx_description
1 polymer ?
#
loop_
_entity_poly.entity_id
_entity_poly.type
_entity_poly.pdbx_seq_one_letter_code
_entity_poly.pdbx_strand_id
1 'polypeptide(L)'
;MMDNVGRLMRRSASRLIRQDESDYNLTVVLEEWQLLTRAVKHCASLQRRASESVLKWSMNEESRAIRDVAFQFNDLFQLWSDAQATYDSSLQASIGQLEKIFSCIGAIHEAKKQLEQAIDKEQKLR
;
A
#
# COMPACT_ATOMS: atom_id res chain seq x y z
N MET A 1 -14.72 4.79 6.23
CA MET A 1 -13.42 4.09 6.40
C MET A 1 -12.39 4.56 5.38
N MET A 2 -12.73 4.59 4.07
CA MET A 2 -11.84 5.11 3.02
C MET A 2 -11.44 6.59 3.18
N ASP A 3 -12.33 7.46 3.66
CA ASP A 3 -12.01 8.89 3.87
C ASP A 3 -10.94 9.15 4.94
N ASN A 4 -10.80 8.23 5.90
CA ASN A 4 -9.73 8.31 6.89
C ASN A 4 -8.39 7.88 6.30
N VAL A 5 -8.38 6.82 5.48
CA VAL A 5 -7.19 6.36 4.78
C VAL A 5 -6.70 7.41 3.77
N GLY A 6 -7.61 8.02 3.00
CA GLY A 6 -7.28 9.09 2.07
C GLY A 6 -6.81 10.38 2.76
N ARG A 7 -7.25 10.66 4.00
CA ARG A 7 -6.72 11.78 4.79
C ARG A 7 -5.34 11.48 5.39
N LEU A 8 -5.10 10.25 5.83
CA LEU A 8 -3.79 9.79 6.32
C LEU A 8 -2.75 9.84 5.21
N MET A 9 -3.04 9.24 4.05
CA MET A 9 -2.18 9.29 2.85
C MET A 9 -1.78 10.72 2.45
N ARG A 10 -2.74 11.66 2.41
CA ARG A 10 -2.47 13.06 2.08
C ARG A 10 -1.61 13.76 3.14
N ARG A 11 -1.82 13.44 4.42
CA ARG A 11 -1.01 13.97 5.52
C ARG A 11 0.42 13.44 5.48
N SER A 12 0.62 12.15 5.23
CA SER A 12 1.94 11.54 5.11
C SER A 12 2.71 12.08 3.90
N ALA A 13 2.04 12.22 2.75
CA ALA A 13 2.60 12.85 1.55
C ALA A 13 3.04 14.31 1.81
N SER A 14 2.26 15.09 2.58
CA SER A 14 2.61 16.47 2.93
C SER A 14 3.78 16.58 3.92
N ARG A 15 4.04 15.55 4.73
CA ARG A 15 5.15 15.51 5.68
C ARG A 15 6.48 15.20 4.99
N LEU A 16 6.46 14.35 3.96
CA LEU A 16 7.62 14.02 3.13
C LEU A 16 8.31 15.24 2.51
N ILE A 17 7.58 16.35 2.32
CA ILE A 17 8.07 17.57 1.65
C ILE A 17 8.83 18.51 2.62
N ARG A 18 8.68 18.35 3.94
CA ARG A 18 9.39 19.20 4.92
C ARG A 18 10.71 18.55 5.35
N GLN A 19 11.79 19.05 4.75
CA GLN A 19 13.19 18.72 5.02
C GLN A 19 13.57 19.08 6.45
N ASP A 20 13.79 18.06 7.29
CA ASP A 20 14.83 17.99 8.34
C ASP A 20 14.75 16.67 9.14
N GLU A 21 13.65 15.90 9.01
CA GLU A 21 13.47 14.56 9.63
C GLU A 21 13.18 13.46 8.58
N SER A 22 14.02 13.37 7.52
CA SER A 22 13.72 12.56 6.33
C SER A 22 13.59 11.04 6.57
N ASP A 23 14.38 10.49 7.50
CA ASP A 23 14.46 9.03 7.70
C ASP A 23 13.24 8.49 8.45
N TYR A 24 12.78 9.23 9.47
CA TYR A 24 11.60 8.84 10.26
C TYR A 24 10.32 8.85 9.42
N ASN A 25 10.26 9.73 8.42
CA ASN A 25 9.09 9.90 7.56
C ASN A 25 8.92 8.73 6.57
N LEU A 26 10.03 8.24 6.00
CA LEU A 26 10.01 7.13 5.04
C LEU A 26 9.65 5.81 5.70
N THR A 27 10.13 5.54 6.91
CA THR A 27 9.75 4.34 7.67
C THR A 27 8.25 4.32 7.95
N VAL A 28 7.68 5.44 8.43
CA VAL A 28 6.24 5.56 8.70
C VAL A 28 5.43 5.36 7.42
N VAL A 29 5.84 5.97 6.31
CA VAL A 29 5.17 5.80 5.01
C VAL A 29 5.21 4.34 4.56
N LEU A 30 6.33 3.66 4.74
CA LEU A 30 6.47 2.24 4.37
C LEU A 30 5.52 1.35 5.18
N GLU A 31 5.43 1.57 6.49
CA GLU A 31 4.51 0.88 7.38
C GLU A 31 3.04 1.13 6.99
N GLU A 32 2.69 2.37 6.66
CA GLU A 32 1.34 2.73 6.20
C GLU A 32 0.97 2.03 4.89
N TRP A 33 1.90 1.91 3.95
CA TRP A 33 1.68 1.25 2.67
C TRP A 33 1.57 -0.29 2.83
N GLN A 34 2.36 -0.87 3.73
CA GLN A 34 2.21 -2.28 4.11
C GLN A 34 0.87 -2.55 4.80
N LEU A 35 0.41 -1.63 5.65
CA LEU A 35 -0.93 -1.70 6.26
C LEU A 35 -2.03 -1.61 5.20
N LEU A 36 -1.89 -0.68 4.24
CA LEU A 36 -2.85 -0.54 3.14
C LEU A 36 -2.96 -1.83 2.33
N THR A 37 -1.83 -2.46 2.00
CA THR A 37 -1.83 -3.76 1.29
C THR A 37 -2.67 -4.80 2.06
N ARG A 38 -2.43 -4.93 3.36
CA ARG A 38 -3.18 -5.88 4.20
C ARG A 38 -4.68 -5.58 4.19
N ALA A 39 -5.04 -4.30 4.29
CA ALA A 39 -6.44 -3.86 4.26
C ALA A 39 -7.10 -4.17 2.90
N VAL A 40 -6.41 -3.91 1.79
CA VAL A 40 -6.89 -4.19 0.42
C VAL A 40 -7.14 -5.69 0.24
N LYS A 41 -6.17 -6.54 0.60
CA LYS A 41 -6.31 -8.00 0.53
C LYS A 41 -7.45 -8.52 1.38
N HIS A 42 -7.60 -7.97 2.59
CA HIS A 42 -8.69 -8.34 3.48
C HIS A 42 -10.06 -7.94 2.89
N CYS A 43 -10.17 -6.72 2.36
CA CYS A 43 -11.40 -6.26 1.71
C CYS A 43 -11.75 -7.15 0.51
N ALA A 44 -10.79 -7.45 -0.37
CA ALA A 44 -10.99 -8.32 -1.52
C ALA A 44 -11.52 -9.70 -1.12
N SER A 45 -10.97 -10.29 -0.05
CA SER A 45 -11.44 -11.58 0.49
C SER A 45 -12.88 -11.51 1.00
N LEU A 46 -13.24 -10.48 1.78
CA LEU A 46 -14.61 -10.30 2.27
C LEU A 46 -15.60 -10.09 1.13
N GLN A 47 -15.21 -9.25 0.19
CA GLN A 47 -15.98 -8.92 -1.00
C GLN A 47 -16.25 -10.18 -1.84
N ARG A 48 -15.23 -11.04 -2.04
CA ARG A 48 -15.39 -12.31 -2.76
C ARG A 48 -16.37 -13.25 -2.05
N ARG A 49 -16.22 -13.40 -0.73
CA ARG A 49 -17.14 -14.22 0.08
C ARG A 49 -18.57 -13.70 0.00
N ALA A 50 -18.75 -12.38 0.05
CA ALA A 50 -20.06 -11.76 -0.08
C ALA A 50 -20.69 -12.05 -1.46
N SER A 51 -19.93 -11.91 -2.55
CA SER A 51 -20.40 -12.23 -3.90
C SER A 51 -20.82 -13.70 -4.03
N GLU A 52 -19.99 -14.63 -3.55
CA GLU A 52 -20.30 -16.06 -3.55
C GLU A 52 -21.55 -16.38 -2.71
N SER A 53 -21.71 -15.73 -1.55
CA SER A 53 -22.89 -15.88 -0.70
C SER A 53 -24.16 -15.36 -1.37
N VAL A 54 -24.11 -14.18 -2.01
CA VAL A 54 -25.24 -13.60 -2.75
C VAL A 54 -25.65 -14.51 -3.90
N LEU A 55 -24.69 -15.03 -4.66
CA LEU A 55 -24.96 -15.93 -5.77
C LEU A 55 -25.63 -17.23 -5.28
N LYS A 56 -25.08 -17.86 -4.22
CA LYS A 56 -25.67 -19.06 -3.61
C LYS A 56 -27.07 -18.81 -3.07
N TRP A 57 -27.30 -17.69 -2.40
CA TRP A 57 -28.62 -17.31 -1.91
C TRP A 57 -29.60 -17.17 -3.08
N SER A 58 -29.22 -16.45 -4.14
CA SER A 58 -30.09 -16.22 -5.30
C SER A 58 -30.52 -17.51 -6.00
N MET A 59 -29.68 -18.55 -6.01
CA MET A 59 -30.01 -19.83 -6.62
C MET A 59 -31.15 -20.56 -5.92
N ASN A 60 -31.41 -20.26 -4.64
CA ASN A 60 -32.51 -20.83 -3.87
C ASN A 60 -33.80 -20.01 -3.97
N GLU A 61 -33.75 -18.84 -4.61
CA GLU A 61 -34.91 -17.98 -4.79
C GLU A 61 -35.71 -18.40 -6.02
N GLU A 62 -37.04 -18.42 -5.93
CA GLU A 62 -37.93 -18.79 -7.05
C GLU A 62 -37.94 -17.72 -8.16
N SER A 63 -37.73 -16.45 -7.78
CA SER A 63 -37.74 -15.32 -8.70
C SER A 63 -36.57 -15.34 -9.68
N ARG A 64 -36.90 -15.49 -10.97
CA ARG A 64 -35.91 -15.40 -12.06
C ARG A 64 -35.20 -14.04 -12.09
N ALA A 65 -35.90 -12.96 -11.82
CA ALA A 65 -35.32 -11.62 -11.81
C ALA A 65 -34.22 -11.49 -10.75
N ILE A 66 -34.41 -12.09 -9.56
CA ILE A 66 -33.39 -12.09 -8.50
C ILE A 66 -32.14 -12.85 -8.94
N ARG A 67 -32.31 -14.02 -9.57
CA ARG A 67 -31.19 -14.80 -10.11
C ARG A 67 -30.43 -14.02 -11.18
N ASP A 68 -31.14 -13.43 -12.14
CA ASP A 68 -30.53 -12.68 -13.25
C ASP A 68 -29.71 -11.48 -12.72
N VAL A 69 -30.23 -10.74 -11.75
CA VAL A 69 -29.50 -9.63 -11.10
C VAL A 69 -28.30 -10.14 -10.31
N ALA A 70 -28.41 -11.26 -9.59
CA ALA A 70 -27.31 -11.83 -8.84
C ALA A 70 -26.17 -12.33 -9.74
N PHE A 71 -26.49 -12.89 -10.93
CA PHE A 71 -25.50 -13.22 -11.93
C PHE A 71 -24.76 -11.99 -12.46
N GLN A 72 -25.50 -10.93 -12.86
CA GLN A 72 -24.89 -9.68 -13.32
C GLN A 72 -24.03 -9.02 -12.24
N PHE A 73 -24.49 -9.05 -10.98
CA PHE A 73 -23.73 -8.57 -9.84
C PHE A 73 -22.42 -9.35 -9.67
N ASN A 74 -22.45 -10.68 -9.82
CA ASN A 74 -21.27 -11.51 -9.73
C ASN A 74 -20.29 -11.24 -10.90
N ASP A 75 -20.78 -10.95 -12.11
CA ASP A 75 -19.92 -10.57 -13.24
C ASP A 75 -19.21 -9.23 -12.99
N LEU A 76 -19.94 -8.22 -12.49
CA LEU A 76 -19.34 -6.96 -12.04
C LEU A 76 -18.31 -7.19 -10.93
N PHE A 77 -18.58 -8.13 -10.05
CA PHE A 77 -17.68 -8.49 -8.97
C PHE A 77 -16.36 -9.08 -9.49
N GLN A 78 -16.40 -9.93 -10.52
CA GLN A 78 -15.19 -10.46 -11.15
C GLN A 78 -14.34 -9.35 -11.75
N LEU A 79 -14.94 -8.43 -12.50
CA LEU A 79 -14.24 -7.27 -13.07
C LEU A 79 -13.58 -6.41 -11.98
N TRP A 80 -14.28 -6.20 -10.87
CA TRP A 80 -13.74 -5.47 -9.72
C TRP A 80 -12.59 -6.23 -9.04
N SER A 81 -12.69 -7.55 -8.91
CA SER A 81 -11.65 -8.40 -8.34
C SER A 81 -10.35 -8.34 -9.17
N ASP A 82 -10.47 -8.35 -10.50
CA ASP A 82 -9.32 -8.22 -11.41
C ASP A 82 -8.63 -6.85 -11.27
N ALA A 83 -9.43 -5.78 -11.16
CA ALA A 83 -8.92 -4.44 -10.90
C ALA A 83 -8.21 -4.36 -9.54
N GLN A 84 -8.76 -4.99 -8.50
CA GLN A 84 -8.11 -5.07 -7.18
C GLN A 84 -6.80 -5.84 -7.20
N ALA A 85 -6.72 -6.95 -7.94
CA ALA A 85 -5.49 -7.72 -8.10
C ALA A 85 -4.39 -6.88 -8.79
N THR A 86 -4.76 -6.15 -9.83
CA THR A 86 -3.86 -5.21 -10.52
C THR A 86 -3.37 -4.10 -9.59
N TYR A 87 -4.28 -3.56 -8.77
CA TYR A 87 -3.94 -2.54 -7.77
C TYR A 87 -3.00 -3.08 -6.68
N ASP A 88 -3.24 -4.28 -6.16
CA ASP A 88 -2.35 -4.93 -5.17
C ASP A 88 -0.94 -5.14 -5.73
N SER A 89 -0.83 -5.62 -6.97
CA SER A 89 0.46 -5.76 -7.66
C SER A 89 1.20 -4.42 -7.79
N SER A 90 0.49 -3.37 -8.18
CA SER A 90 1.05 -2.01 -8.29
C SER A 90 1.51 -1.45 -6.94
N LEU A 91 0.75 -1.73 -5.88
CA LEU A 91 1.08 -1.32 -4.52
C LEU A 91 2.34 -2.03 -4.01
N GLN A 92 2.45 -3.34 -4.24
CA GLN A 92 3.65 -4.13 -3.92
C GLN A 92 4.89 -3.63 -4.66
N ALA A 93 4.77 -3.34 -5.97
CA ALA A 93 5.88 -2.78 -6.74
C ALA A 93 6.35 -1.43 -6.17
N SER A 94 5.42 -0.58 -5.76
CA SER A 94 5.72 0.73 -5.17
C SER A 94 6.39 0.59 -3.79
N ILE A 95 5.94 -0.34 -2.95
CA ILE A 95 6.60 -0.65 -1.67
C ILE A 95 8.05 -1.07 -1.92
N GLY A 96 8.29 -1.99 -2.85
CA GLY A 96 9.66 -2.41 -3.19
C GLY A 96 10.55 -1.28 -3.72
N GLN A 97 9.97 -0.28 -4.39
CA GLN A 97 10.71 0.93 -4.78
C GLN A 97 11.06 1.81 -3.56
N LEU A 98 10.12 1.98 -2.62
CA LEU A 98 10.36 2.74 -1.39
C LEU A 98 11.42 2.08 -0.50
N GLU A 99 11.42 0.74 -0.38
CA GLU A 99 12.44 -0.03 0.33
C GLU A 99 13.85 0.21 -0.24
N LYS A 100 13.96 0.23 -1.58
CA LYS A 100 15.23 0.55 -2.27
C LYS A 100 15.69 1.96 -1.98
N ILE A 101 14.79 2.94 -2.05
CA ILE A 101 15.11 4.35 -1.73
C ILE A 101 15.61 4.46 -0.30
N PHE A 102 14.93 3.81 0.65
CA PHE A 102 15.33 3.81 2.05
C PHE A 102 16.73 3.22 2.26
N SER A 103 17.03 2.09 1.60
CA SER A 103 18.36 1.48 1.63
C SER A 103 19.45 2.41 1.07
N CYS A 104 19.17 3.08 -0.06
CA CYS A 104 20.10 4.06 -0.65
C CYS A 104 20.38 5.24 0.29
N ILE A 105 19.37 5.75 0.98
CA ILE A 105 19.53 6.84 1.95
C ILE A 105 20.43 6.39 3.11
N GLY A 106 20.21 5.19 3.65
CA GLY A 106 21.07 4.62 4.68
C GLY A 106 22.54 4.51 4.24
N ALA A 107 22.78 4.06 3.00
CA ALA A 107 24.13 4.00 2.44
C ALA A 107 24.78 5.39 2.29
N ILE A 108 24.00 6.41 1.90
CA ILE A 108 24.48 7.79 1.82
C ILE A 108 24.86 8.32 3.21
N HIS A 109 24.06 8.05 4.23
CA HIS A 109 24.36 8.47 5.61
C HIS A 109 25.64 7.83 6.13
N GLU A 110 25.83 6.53 5.90
CA GLU A 110 27.06 5.85 6.30
C GLU A 110 28.28 6.39 5.54
N ALA A 111 28.17 6.65 4.24
CA ALA A 111 29.25 7.24 3.44
C ALA A 111 29.63 8.65 3.94
N LYS A 112 28.63 9.49 4.28
CA LYS A 112 28.87 10.81 4.86
C LYS A 112 29.63 10.73 6.19
N LYS A 113 29.20 9.83 7.08
CA LYS A 113 29.85 9.59 8.37
C LYS A 113 31.31 9.14 8.20
N GLN A 114 31.57 8.23 7.26
CA GLN A 114 32.93 7.78 6.95
C GLN A 114 33.81 8.92 6.42
N LEU A 115 33.25 9.79 5.57
CA LEU A 115 33.94 10.98 5.06
C LEU A 115 34.29 11.95 6.20
N GLU A 116 33.34 12.27 7.08
CA GLU A 116 33.57 13.12 8.25
C GLU A 116 34.68 12.56 9.15
N GLN A 117 34.66 11.26 9.43
CA GLN A 117 35.72 10.61 10.22
C GLN A 117 37.09 10.68 9.54
N ALA A 118 37.14 10.57 8.21
CA ALA A 118 38.40 10.68 7.46
C ALA A 118 38.94 12.12 7.53
N ILE A 119 38.06 13.12 7.37
CA ILE A 119 38.41 14.54 7.50
C ILE A 119 38.94 14.84 8.90
N ASP A 120 38.26 14.38 9.95
CA ASP A 120 38.69 14.57 11.35
C ASP A 120 40.06 13.95 11.62
N LYS A 121 40.34 12.77 11.05
CA LYS A 121 41.66 12.12 11.15
C LYS A 121 42.73 12.92 10.43
N GLU A 122 42.46 13.44 9.23
CA GLU A 122 43.39 14.28 8.49
C GLU A 122 43.72 15.56 9.26
N GLN A 123 42.70 16.22 9.83
CA GLN A 123 42.90 17.44 10.62
C GLN A 123 43.76 17.22 11.86
N LYS A 124 43.67 16.06 12.51
CA LYS A 124 44.50 15.70 13.67
C LYS A 124 45.94 15.34 13.33
N LEU A 125 46.22 15.03 12.06
CA LEU A 125 47.56 14.69 11.56
C LEU A 125 48.32 15.92 11.03
N ARG A 126 47.62 17.04 10.82
CA ARG A 126 48.20 18.35 10.49
C ARG A 126 48.49 19.14 11.76
#